data_AF-A0A0C2VSB0-F1
#
_entry.id   AF-A0A0C2VSB0-F1
#
_cell.length_a   1.000
_cell.length_b   1.000
_cell.length_c   1.000
_cell.angle_alpha   90.00
_cell.angle_beta   90.00
_cell.angle_gamma   90.00
#
_symmetry.space_group_name_H-M   'P 1'
#
loop_
_entity.id
_entity.type
_entity.pdbx_description
1 polymer ?
#
loop_
_entity_poly.entity_id
_entity_poly.type
_entity_poly.pdbx_seq_one_letter_code
_entity_poly.pdbx_strand_id
1 'polypeptide(L)'
;MNIIVDSKKYDEYQEEILKCIIRSIRSTLENKEIDKDVIEDLTGSLAFGISAIIDSSAVMGTEDNPILPYLAFSKNIEEKDTLIVNKGGSYLHEMVFSCIDDVFEEEYDEEDSYPPLDSITK
;
A
#
# COMPACT_ATOMS: atom_id res chain seq x y z
N MET A 1 18.12 -8.09 -14.22
CA MET A 1 17.25 -7.94 -13.04
C MET A 1 17.76 -8.87 -11.96
N ASN A 2 18.19 -8.32 -10.84
CA ASN A 2 18.69 -9.04 -9.68
C ASN A 2 17.54 -9.17 -8.66
N ILE A 3 17.38 -10.33 -8.04
CA ILE A 3 16.29 -10.59 -7.09
C ILE A 3 16.87 -10.90 -5.71
N ILE A 4 16.47 -10.12 -4.72
CA ILE A 4 16.81 -10.30 -3.31
C ILE A 4 15.54 -10.78 -2.60
N VAL A 5 15.66 -11.92 -1.93
CA VAL A 5 14.60 -12.41 -1.04
C VAL A 5 14.91 -11.94 0.37
N ASP A 6 14.18 -10.93 0.83
CA ASP A 6 14.31 -10.36 2.17
C ASP A 6 12.91 -10.09 2.73
N SER A 7 12.34 -11.09 3.40
CA SER A 7 10.97 -11.01 3.91
C SER A 7 10.81 -9.87 4.92
N LYS A 8 11.78 -9.65 5.81
CA LYS A 8 11.66 -8.57 6.79
C LYS A 8 11.58 -7.20 6.11
N LYS A 9 12.50 -6.93 5.18
CA LYS A 9 12.50 -5.65 4.45
C LYS A 9 11.27 -5.51 3.56
N TYR A 10 10.83 -6.61 2.96
CA TYR A 10 9.61 -6.64 2.15
C TYR A 10 8.38 -6.31 2.98
N ASP A 11 8.26 -6.83 4.20
CA ASP A 11 7.12 -6.57 5.10
C ASP A 11 7.09 -5.10 5.54
N GLU A 12 8.24 -4.52 5.88
CA GLU A 12 8.37 -3.07 6.13
C GLU A 12 7.87 -2.25 4.94
N TYR A 13 8.22 -2.64 3.71
CA TYR A 13 7.75 -1.93 2.50
C TYR A 13 6.28 -2.15 2.19
N GLN A 14 5.72 -3.33 2.50
CA GLN A 14 4.28 -3.58 2.39
C GLN A 14 3.49 -2.67 3.35
N GLU A 15 3.96 -2.51 4.58
CA GLU A 15 3.33 -1.62 5.56
C GLU A 15 3.35 -0.16 5.07
N GLU A 16 4.51 0.32 4.59
CA GLU A 16 4.65 1.70 4.12
C GLU A 16 3.79 2.01 2.89
N ILE A 17 3.75 1.13 1.89
CA ILE A 17 2.87 1.34 0.73
C ILE A 17 1.39 1.30 1.11
N LEU A 18 1.03 0.45 2.08
CA LEU A 18 -0.34 0.35 2.56
C LEU A 18 -0.78 1.60 3.33
N LYS A 19 0.06 2.09 4.24
CA LYS A 19 -0.16 3.37 4.93
C LYS A 19 -0.29 4.52 3.93
N CYS A 20 0.49 4.50 2.85
CA CYS A 20 0.35 5.47 1.75
C CYS A 20 -0.99 5.41 1.03
N ILE A 21 -1.46 4.20 0.69
CA ILE A 21 -2.78 4.00 0.09
C ILE A 21 -3.88 4.52 1.04
N ILE A 22 -3.81 4.15 2.33
CA ILE A 22 -4.81 4.53 3.34
C ILE A 22 -4.85 6.06 3.51
N ARG A 23 -3.71 6.71 3.70
CA ARG A 23 -3.61 8.17 3.81
C ARG A 23 -4.19 8.84 2.57
N SER A 24 -3.83 8.38 1.37
CA SER A 24 -4.33 8.96 0.11
C SER A 24 -5.86 8.87 -0.02
N ILE A 25 -6.46 7.73 0.37
CA ILE A 25 -7.91 7.55 0.37
C ILE A 25 -8.55 8.46 1.42
N ARG A 26 -8.05 8.44 2.66
CA ARG A 26 -8.52 9.28 3.77
C ARG A 26 -8.53 10.76 3.38
N SER A 27 -7.40 11.30 2.90
CA SER A 27 -7.28 12.69 2.45
C SER A 27 -8.28 13.02 1.34
N THR A 28 -8.56 12.09 0.44
CA THR A 28 -9.54 12.30 -0.64
C THR A 28 -10.97 12.40 -0.10
N LEU A 29 -11.30 11.62 0.93
CA LEU A 29 -12.62 11.59 1.56
C LEU A 29 -12.84 12.75 2.56
N GLU A 30 -11.83 13.16 3.32
CA GLU A 30 -11.90 14.31 4.24
C GLU A 30 -12.15 15.64 3.52
N ASN A 31 -11.78 15.74 2.24
CA ASN A 31 -12.13 16.88 1.39
C ASN A 31 -13.62 16.91 0.96
N LYS A 32 -14.46 16.06 1.55
CA LYS A 32 -15.90 15.96 1.31
C LYS A 32 -16.67 16.21 2.61
N GLU A 33 -17.90 16.67 2.50
CA GLU A 33 -18.82 16.83 3.64
C GLU A 33 -19.38 15.46 4.08
N ILE A 34 -18.51 14.55 4.53
CA ILE A 34 -18.82 13.20 4.99
C ILE A 34 -18.47 13.10 6.48
N ASP A 35 -19.28 12.36 7.24
CA ASP A 35 -19.04 12.12 8.67
C ASP A 35 -17.74 11.32 8.89
N LYS A 36 -17.00 11.64 9.96
CA LYS A 36 -15.69 11.05 10.26
C LYS A 36 -15.73 9.52 10.36
N ASP A 37 -16.71 8.96 11.06
CA ASP A 37 -16.86 7.51 11.22
C ASP A 37 -17.12 6.82 9.86
N VAL A 38 -17.80 7.52 8.94
CA VAL A 38 -18.05 7.03 7.57
C VAL A 38 -16.79 7.12 6.72
N ILE A 39 -15.94 8.13 6.93
CA ILE A 39 -14.64 8.24 6.26
C ILE A 39 -13.74 7.05 6.61
N GLU A 40 -13.67 6.68 7.88
CA GLU A 40 -12.85 5.55 8.33
C GLU A 40 -13.30 4.21 7.73
N ASP A 41 -14.60 3.91 7.80
CA ASP A 41 -15.19 2.71 7.21
C ASP A 41 -14.99 2.62 5.69
N LEU A 42 -15.23 3.72 4.97
CA LEU A 42 -14.98 3.80 3.54
C LEU A 42 -13.50 3.65 3.20
N THR A 43 -12.62 4.24 4.00
CA THR A 43 -11.17 4.13 3.81
C THR A 43 -10.72 2.69 3.96
N GLY A 44 -11.15 2.00 5.02
CA GLY A 44 -10.85 0.59 5.24
C GLY A 44 -11.37 -0.31 4.11
N SER A 45 -12.62 -0.11 3.70
CA SER A 45 -13.24 -0.87 2.61
C SER A 45 -12.51 -0.69 1.27
N LEU A 46 -12.14 0.55 0.93
CA LEU A 46 -11.42 0.85 -0.31
C LEU A 46 -9.98 0.32 -0.27
N ALA A 47 -9.27 0.54 0.84
CA ALA A 47 -7.90 0.04 1.03
C ALA A 47 -7.86 -1.49 0.94
N PHE A 48 -8.82 -2.18 1.56
CA PHE A 48 -8.95 -3.63 1.47
C PHE A 48 -9.12 -4.12 0.03
N GLY A 49 -10.05 -3.51 -0.71
CA GLY A 49 -10.29 -3.88 -2.11
C GLY A 49 -9.06 -3.65 -3.00
N ILE A 50 -8.37 -2.53 -2.83
CA ILE A 50 -7.15 -2.21 -3.59
C ILE A 50 -6.02 -3.17 -3.23
N SER A 51 -5.79 -3.43 -1.95
CA SER A 51 -4.77 -4.36 -1.48
C SER A 51 -4.99 -5.78 -1.99
N ALA A 52 -6.23 -6.27 -1.95
CA ALA A 52 -6.59 -7.59 -2.46
C ALA A 52 -6.33 -7.74 -3.98
N ILE A 53 -6.43 -6.65 -4.74
CA ILE A 53 -6.05 -6.63 -6.15
C ILE A 53 -4.51 -6.72 -6.28
N ILE A 54 -3.77 -5.89 -5.54
CA ILE A 54 -2.30 -5.81 -5.64
C ILE A 54 -1.64 -7.13 -5.23
N ASP A 55 -2.14 -7.78 -4.19
CA ASP A 55 -1.57 -9.02 -3.67
C ASP A 55 -2.14 -10.30 -4.32
N SER A 56 -2.97 -10.13 -5.35
CA SER A 56 -3.57 -11.22 -6.13
C SER A 56 -4.56 -12.11 -5.35
N SER A 57 -5.08 -11.64 -4.22
CA SER A 57 -6.16 -12.33 -3.48
C SER A 57 -7.53 -12.16 -4.14
N ALA A 58 -7.70 -11.13 -4.97
CA ALA A 58 -8.87 -10.97 -5.84
C ALA A 58 -8.70 -11.73 -7.17
N VAL A 59 -9.77 -12.36 -7.63
CA VAL A 59 -9.78 -13.04 -8.94
C VAL A 59 -9.77 -12.00 -10.06
N MET A 60 -8.81 -12.12 -10.97
CA MET A 60 -8.69 -11.26 -12.15
C MET A 60 -8.46 -12.09 -13.42
N GLY A 61 -8.95 -11.58 -14.55
CA GLY A 61 -8.89 -12.27 -15.83
C GLY A 61 -10.07 -13.19 -16.09
N THR A 62 -9.90 -14.12 -17.03
CA THR A 62 -10.88 -15.17 -17.32
C THR A 62 -10.38 -16.51 -16.80
N GLU A 63 -11.26 -17.51 -16.68
CA GLU A 63 -10.87 -18.86 -16.25
C GLU A 63 -9.70 -19.42 -17.07
N ASP A 64 -9.70 -19.22 -18.38
CA ASP A 64 -8.63 -19.68 -19.28
C ASP A 64 -7.37 -18.80 -19.27
N ASN A 65 -7.43 -17.59 -18.71
CA ASN A 65 -6.33 -16.63 -18.71
C ASN A 65 -6.36 -15.78 -17.43
N PRO A 66 -5.96 -16.36 -16.28
CA PRO A 66 -5.92 -15.65 -15.02
C PRO A 66 -4.81 -14.59 -15.04
N ILE A 67 -5.08 -13.45 -14.41
CA ILE A 67 -4.10 -12.38 -14.22
C ILE A 67 -3.72 -12.37 -12.73
N LEU A 68 -2.42 -12.48 -12.46
CA LEU A 68 -1.87 -12.52 -11.10
C LEU A 68 -0.84 -11.39 -10.93
N PRO A 69 -1.21 -10.26 -10.30
CA PRO A 69 -0.25 -9.23 -9.94
C PRO A 69 0.84 -9.77 -9.01
N TYR A 70 2.03 -9.19 -9.13
CA TYR A 70 3.15 -9.52 -8.25
C TYR A 70 3.83 -8.24 -7.81
N LEU A 71 3.80 -7.98 -6.50
CA LEU A 71 4.43 -6.81 -5.91
C LEU A 71 5.91 -7.10 -5.63
N ALA A 72 6.77 -6.24 -6.17
CA ALA A 72 8.20 -6.22 -5.89
C ALA A 72 8.65 -4.78 -5.70
N PHE A 73 9.59 -4.55 -4.79
CA PHE A 73 10.10 -3.22 -4.50
C PHE A 73 11.50 -3.07 -5.07
N SER A 74 11.82 -1.94 -5.71
CA SER A 74 13.20 -1.64 -6.07
C SER A 74 14.04 -1.42 -4.82
N LYS A 75 15.29 -1.91 -4.79
CA LYS A 75 16.21 -1.76 -3.65
C LYS A 75 16.40 -0.29 -3.24
N ASN A 76 16.53 0.60 -4.22
CA ASN A 76 16.51 2.05 -4.05
C ASN A 76 16.36 2.74 -5.41
N ILE A 77 16.39 4.08 -5.43
CA ILE A 77 16.20 4.89 -6.63
C ILE A 77 17.33 4.74 -7.67
N GLU A 78 18.54 4.38 -7.24
CA GLU A 78 19.73 4.24 -8.10
C GLU A 78 19.89 2.80 -8.64
N GLU A 79 19.48 1.78 -7.86
CA GLU A 79 19.59 0.35 -8.16
C GLU A 79 18.23 -0.26 -8.56
N LYS A 80 17.54 0.37 -9.53
CA LYS A 80 16.20 -0.07 -10.00
C LYS A 80 16.16 -1.47 -10.63
N ASP A 81 17.32 -1.99 -11.04
CA ASP A 81 17.45 -3.33 -11.60
C ASP A 81 17.51 -4.43 -10.53
N THR A 82 17.61 -4.05 -9.25
CA THR A 82 17.57 -4.96 -8.11
C THR A 82 16.23 -4.84 -7.39
N LEU A 83 15.50 -5.96 -7.33
CA LEU A 83 14.18 -6.04 -6.70
C LEU A 83 14.24 -6.84 -5.41
N ILE A 84 13.54 -6.35 -4.39
CA ILE A 84 13.27 -7.03 -3.13
C ILE A 84 11.89 -7.68 -3.24
N VAL A 85 11.84 -8.98 -2.93
CA VAL A 85 10.63 -9.80 -3.02
C VAL A 85 10.50 -10.69 -1.78
N ASN A 86 9.28 -11.18 -1.54
CA ASN A 86 9.01 -12.29 -0.64
C ASN A 86 8.63 -13.54 -1.44
N LYS A 87 8.94 -14.74 -0.94
CA LYS A 87 8.61 -16.01 -1.61
C LYS A 87 7.11 -16.30 -1.66
N GLY A 88 6.36 -15.81 -0.66
CA GLY A 88 4.91 -15.98 -0.57
C GLY A 88 4.11 -14.97 -1.37
N GLY A 89 4.76 -14.01 -2.03
CA GLY A 89 4.10 -12.83 -2.58
C GLY A 89 3.74 -11.83 -1.48
N SER A 90 2.79 -10.97 -1.81
CA SER A 90 2.25 -9.95 -0.92
C SER A 90 1.05 -10.49 -0.14
N TYR A 91 0.75 -9.87 1.00
CA TYR A 91 -0.44 -10.14 1.82
C TYR A 91 -1.01 -8.82 2.38
N LEU A 92 -0.95 -7.77 1.55
CA LEU A 92 -1.37 -6.42 1.92
C LEU A 92 -2.80 -6.38 2.49
N HIS A 93 -3.73 -7.16 1.95
CA HIS A 93 -5.13 -7.13 2.41
C HIS A 93 -5.26 -7.59 3.87
N GLU A 94 -4.37 -8.47 4.34
CA GLU A 94 -4.35 -8.94 5.73
C GLU A 94 -3.85 -7.84 6.70
N MET A 95 -3.04 -6.90 6.20
CA MET A 95 -2.44 -5.80 6.98
C MET A 95 -3.32 -4.54 7.05
N VAL A 96 -4.44 -4.49 6.32
CA VAL A 96 -5.25 -3.27 6.15
C VAL A 96 -5.75 -2.73 7.47
N PHE A 97 -6.37 -3.57 8.30
CA PHE A 97 -7.01 -3.08 9.52
C PHE A 97 -6.00 -2.58 10.54
N SER A 98 -4.86 -3.26 10.70
CA SER A 98 -3.77 -2.75 11.56
C SER A 98 -3.20 -1.42 11.05
N CYS A 99 -3.09 -1.25 9.73
CA CYS A 99 -2.58 0.02 9.17
C CYS A 99 -3.63 1.14 9.21
N ILE A 100 -4.93 0.81 9.17
CA ILE A 100 -6.02 1.77 9.36
C ILE A 100 -5.94 2.34 10.77
N ASP A 101 -5.86 1.47 11.78
CA ASP A 101 -5.76 1.88 13.19
C ASP A 101 -4.56 2.82 13.36
N ASP A 102 -3.37 2.44 12.88
CA ASP A 102 -2.17 3.27 12.93
C ASP A 102 -2.38 4.66 12.29
N VAL A 103 -2.94 4.71 11.07
CA VAL A 103 -3.10 5.98 10.32
C VAL A 103 -4.20 6.88 10.88
N PHE A 104 -5.24 6.31 11.50
CA PHE A 104 -6.31 7.11 12.12
C PHE A 104 -5.96 7.55 13.55
N GLU A 105 -5.01 6.87 14.21
CA GLU A 105 -4.39 7.32 15.46
C GLU A 105 -3.31 8.40 15.26
N GLU A 106 -2.69 8.49 14.07
CA GLU A 106 -1.79 9.59 13.69
C GLU A 106 -2.52 10.95 13.72
N GLU A 107 -1.96 11.94 14.43
CA GLU A 107 -2.43 13.33 14.32
C GLU A 107 -2.24 13.80 12.87
N TYR A 108 -3.32 14.25 12.25
CA TYR A 108 -3.30 14.67 10.85
C TYR A 108 -2.58 16.02 10.74
N ASP A 109 -1.36 16.02 10.22
CA ASP A 109 -0.61 17.23 9.90
C ASP A 109 -0.66 17.47 8.38
N GLU A 110 -1.16 18.63 7.92
CA GLU A 110 -1.29 18.94 6.48
C GLU A 110 0.08 18.92 5.76
N GLU A 111 1.18 19.11 6.50
CA GLU A 111 2.56 19.04 5.99
C GLU A 111 3.02 17.60 5.65
N ASP A 112 2.36 16.56 6.16
CA ASP A 112 2.65 15.15 5.87
C ASP A 112 1.93 14.63 4.60
N SER A 113 1.27 15.52 3.85
CA SER A 113 0.76 15.20 2.52
C SER A 113 1.92 14.94 1.55
N TYR A 114 2.36 13.68 1.51
CA TYR A 114 3.45 13.08 0.73
C TYR A 114 4.31 14.11 -0.02
N PRO A 115 5.49 14.47 0.52
CA PRO A 115 6.31 15.45 -0.17
C PRO A 115 6.72 14.87 -1.53
N PRO A 116 6.90 15.71 -2.58
CA PRO A 116 7.24 15.25 -3.92
C PRO A 116 8.43 14.26 -3.86
N LEU A 117 8.49 13.26 -4.74
CA LEU A 117 9.57 12.26 -4.78
C LEU A 117 10.98 12.89 -4.67
N ASP A 118 11.15 14.12 -5.13
CA ASP A 118 12.39 14.92 -5.10
C ASP A 118 12.81 15.42 -3.69
N SER A 119 11.96 15.24 -2.68
CA SER A 119 12.20 15.66 -1.29
C SER A 119 12.92 14.59 -0.46
N ILE A 120 12.86 13.33 -0.88
CA ILE A 120 13.44 12.15 -0.21
C ILE A 120 14.88 11.86 -0.74
N THR A 121 15.35 12.65 -1.71
CA THR A 121 16.62 12.42 -2.44
C THR A 121 17.79 13.29 -1.98
N LYS A 122 18.00 13.50 -0.68
CA LYS A 122 19.22 14.16 -0.16
C LYS A 122 20.08 13.23 0.69
#